data_AF-A0A7M3NL30-F1
#
_entry.id   AF-A0A7M3NL30-F1
#
_cell.length_a   1.000
_cell.length_b   1.000
_cell.length_c   1.000
_cell.angle_alpha   90.00
_cell.angle_beta   90.00
_cell.angle_gamma   90.00
#
_symmetry.space_group_name_H-M   'P 1'
#
loop_
_entity.id
_entity.type
_entity.pdbx_description
1 polymer ?
#
loop_
_entity_poly.entity_id
_entity_poly.type
_entity_poly.pdbx_seq_one_letter_code
_entity_poly.pdbx_strand_id
1 'polypeptide(L)'
;MSNTIAGLLGGVIGALISALAMFLGPLAHQRQIARQERARADREATQVQLQRVARARTAIRVWHDFLRRALTDLEAGRALDAERFLAQADAMRDEARAASDDLLGGGLWIGSQQFGAFVQVTEVLRNHHAGHADADGRALLVEDDLGGRVALGWKDDLYNSRAGLNEELLTYVEHLRDTPVEVIDTGTPVRPRRS
;
A
#
# COMPACT_ATOMS: atom_id res chain seq x y z
N MET A 1 -41.77 -16.60 -65.61
CA MET A 1 -40.40 -16.03 -65.57
C MET A 1 -40.07 -15.29 -64.26
N SER A 2 -40.94 -15.30 -63.24
CA SER A 2 -40.74 -14.62 -61.95
C SER A 2 -39.75 -15.31 -61.00
N ASN A 3 -39.58 -16.63 -61.11
CA ASN A 3 -38.83 -17.42 -60.13
C ASN A 3 -37.31 -17.31 -60.28
N THR A 4 -36.81 -17.04 -61.50
CA THR A 4 -35.37 -16.91 -61.77
C THR A 4 -34.78 -15.60 -61.23
N ILE A 5 -35.58 -14.52 -61.26
CA ILE A 5 -35.20 -13.21 -60.72
C ILE A 5 -35.16 -13.26 -59.19
N ALA A 6 -36.11 -13.96 -58.55
CA ALA A 6 -36.13 -14.15 -57.11
C ALA A 6 -34.90 -14.95 -56.60
N GLY A 7 -34.48 -15.99 -57.34
CA GLY A 7 -33.28 -16.77 -57.00
C GLY A 7 -31.99 -15.97 -57.15
N LEU A 8 -31.88 -15.15 -58.19
CA LEU A 8 -30.71 -14.31 -58.44
C LEU A 8 -30.61 -13.16 -57.41
N LEU A 9 -31.74 -12.55 -57.02
CA LEU A 9 -31.79 -11.56 -55.95
C LEU A 9 -31.39 -12.17 -54.59
N GLY A 10 -31.88 -13.37 -54.27
CA GLY A 10 -31.54 -14.09 -53.05
C GLY A 10 -30.05 -14.44 -52.96
N GLY A 11 -29.44 -14.86 -54.07
CA GLY A 11 -28.01 -15.15 -54.15
C GLY A 11 -27.13 -13.91 -53.91
N VAL A 12 -27.51 -12.76 -54.49
CA VAL A 12 -26.77 -11.50 -54.30
C VAL A 12 -26.88 -10.99 -52.86
N ILE A 13 -28.09 -11.03 -52.27
CA ILE A 13 -28.29 -10.62 -50.88
C ILE A 13 -27.54 -11.56 -49.91
N GLY A 14 -27.59 -12.87 -50.13
CA GLY A 14 -26.87 -13.86 -49.32
C GLY A 14 -25.34 -13.70 -49.40
N ALA A 15 -24.81 -13.39 -50.59
CA ALA A 15 -23.39 -13.12 -50.78
C ALA A 15 -22.96 -11.81 -50.09
N LEU A 16 -23.78 -10.76 -50.15
CA LEU A 16 -23.51 -9.48 -49.48
C LEU A 16 -23.51 -9.63 -47.94
N ILE A 17 -24.45 -10.39 -47.37
CA ILE A 17 -24.48 -10.66 -45.92
C ILE A 17 -23.27 -11.48 -45.49
N SER A 18 -22.90 -12.50 -46.25
CA SER A 18 -21.71 -13.33 -45.97
C SER A 18 -20.41 -12.52 -46.03
N ALA A 19 -20.26 -11.65 -47.03
CA ALA A 19 -19.10 -10.76 -47.15
C ALA A 19 -19.04 -9.75 -45.99
N LEU A 20 -20.19 -9.20 -45.59
CA LEU A 20 -20.27 -8.27 -44.45
C LEU A 20 -19.92 -8.97 -43.11
N ALA A 21 -20.37 -10.21 -42.91
CA ALA A 21 -20.03 -11.00 -41.73
C ALA A 21 -18.53 -11.34 -41.66
N MET A 22 -17.90 -11.67 -42.78
CA MET A 22 -16.45 -11.90 -42.86
C MET A 22 -15.63 -10.64 -42.55
N PHE A 23 -16.16 -9.45 -42.85
CA PHE A 23 -15.49 -8.19 -42.55
C PHE A 23 -15.68 -7.74 -41.09
N LEU A 24 -16.90 -7.91 -40.54
CA LEU A 24 -17.23 -7.48 -39.18
C LEU A 24 -16.76 -8.46 -38.08
N GLY A 25 -16.67 -9.75 -38.39
CA GLY A 25 -16.23 -10.79 -37.44
C GLY A 25 -14.84 -10.53 -36.84
N PRO A 26 -13.79 -10.30 -37.65
CA PRO A 26 -12.45 -10.01 -37.16
C PRO A 26 -12.36 -8.73 -36.32
N LEU A 27 -13.11 -7.69 -36.69
CA LEU A 27 -13.18 -6.42 -35.94
C LEU A 27 -13.86 -6.59 -34.57
N ALA A 28 -14.93 -7.38 -34.49
CA ALA A 28 -15.56 -7.72 -33.22
C ALA A 28 -14.62 -8.56 -32.34
N HIS A 29 -13.90 -9.51 -32.93
CA HIS A 29 -12.93 -10.35 -32.22
C HIS A 29 -11.74 -9.54 -31.69
N GLN A 30 -11.17 -8.62 -32.50
CA GLN A 30 -10.10 -7.72 -32.05
C GLN A 30 -10.56 -6.80 -30.91
N ARG A 31 -11.78 -6.25 -30.98
CA ARG A 31 -12.35 -5.46 -29.88
C ARG A 31 -12.54 -6.29 -28.61
N GLN A 32 -12.92 -7.55 -28.75
CA GLN A 32 -13.10 -8.46 -27.61
C GLN A 32 -11.74 -8.82 -26.98
N ILE A 33 -10.72 -9.11 -27.78
CA ILE A 33 -9.34 -9.34 -27.30
C ILE A 33 -8.82 -8.09 -26.59
N ALA A 34 -8.92 -6.90 -27.20
CA ALA A 34 -8.46 -5.66 -26.59
C ALA A 34 -9.19 -5.35 -25.27
N ARG A 35 -10.49 -5.68 -25.15
CA ARG A 35 -11.25 -5.56 -23.89
C ARG A 35 -10.76 -6.57 -22.85
N GLN A 36 -10.48 -7.81 -23.25
CA GLN A 36 -9.97 -8.83 -22.35
C GLN A 36 -8.55 -8.50 -21.86
N GLU A 37 -7.69 -7.97 -22.72
CA GLU A 37 -6.34 -7.51 -22.37
C GLU A 37 -6.39 -6.35 -21.37
N ARG A 38 -7.21 -5.33 -21.62
CA ARG A 38 -7.43 -4.22 -20.67
C ARG A 38 -7.95 -4.73 -19.32
N ALA A 39 -8.98 -5.57 -19.34
CA ALA A 39 -9.52 -6.14 -18.10
C ALA A 39 -8.54 -7.06 -17.35
N ARG A 40 -7.51 -7.61 -18.02
CA ARG A 40 -6.41 -8.33 -17.38
C ARG A 40 -5.40 -7.36 -16.78
N ALA A 41 -4.98 -6.35 -17.54
CA ALA A 41 -4.08 -5.31 -17.06
C ALA A 41 -4.64 -4.57 -15.83
N ASP A 42 -5.93 -4.23 -15.84
CA ASP A 42 -6.60 -3.59 -14.70
C ASP A 42 -6.57 -4.48 -13.45
N ARG A 43 -6.82 -5.79 -13.62
CA ARG A 43 -6.76 -6.77 -12.52
C ARG A 43 -5.35 -6.93 -11.97
N GLU A 44 -4.35 -6.99 -12.84
CA GLU A 44 -2.94 -7.06 -12.44
C GLU A 44 -2.53 -5.81 -11.68
N ALA A 45 -2.93 -4.62 -12.15
CA ALA A 45 -2.68 -3.35 -11.47
C ALA A 45 -3.32 -3.31 -10.08
N THR A 46 -4.59 -3.70 -9.94
CA THR A 46 -5.27 -3.80 -8.64
C THR A 46 -4.56 -4.79 -7.71
N GLN A 47 -4.14 -5.96 -8.21
CA GLN A 47 -3.42 -6.94 -7.41
C GLN A 47 -2.10 -6.40 -6.87
N VAL A 48 -1.34 -5.68 -7.70
CA VAL A 48 -0.10 -5.00 -7.26
C VAL A 48 -0.39 -3.99 -6.16
N GLN A 49 -1.45 -3.18 -6.29
CA GLN A 49 -1.82 -2.23 -5.25
C GLN A 49 -2.22 -2.92 -3.93
N LEU A 50 -2.98 -4.01 -3.99
CA LEU A 50 -3.33 -4.80 -2.81
C LEU A 50 -2.09 -5.39 -2.12
N GLN A 51 -1.09 -5.84 -2.88
CA GLN A 51 0.17 -6.33 -2.33
C GLN A 51 0.94 -5.22 -1.61
N ARG A 52 0.99 -4.01 -2.18
CA ARG A 52 1.62 -2.83 -1.54
C ARG A 52 0.92 -2.50 -0.22
N VAL A 53 -0.42 -2.47 -0.20
CA VAL A 53 -1.19 -2.26 1.04
C VAL A 53 -0.87 -3.32 2.08
N ALA A 54 -0.84 -4.60 1.69
CA ALA A 54 -0.50 -5.69 2.61
C ALA A 54 0.91 -5.53 3.18
N ARG A 55 1.89 -5.10 2.38
CA ARG A 55 3.26 -4.82 2.81
C ARG A 55 3.30 -3.68 3.84
N ALA A 56 2.67 -2.55 3.53
CA ALA A 56 2.60 -1.42 4.45
C ALA A 56 1.97 -1.79 5.79
N ARG A 57 0.80 -2.46 5.78
CA ARG A 57 0.13 -2.97 7.00
C ARG A 57 1.03 -3.88 7.82
N THR A 58 1.78 -4.75 7.15
CA THR A 58 2.70 -5.68 7.81
C THR A 58 3.86 -4.93 8.46
N ALA A 59 4.52 -4.02 7.75
CA ALA A 59 5.63 -3.23 8.28
C ALA A 59 5.20 -2.39 9.49
N ILE A 60 4.06 -1.70 9.40
CA ILE A 60 3.49 -0.89 10.50
C ILE A 60 3.17 -1.75 11.71
N ARG A 61 2.58 -2.93 11.49
CA ARG A 61 2.27 -3.88 12.57
C ARG A 61 3.53 -4.37 13.27
N VAL A 62 4.56 -4.76 12.51
CA VAL A 62 5.83 -5.22 13.08
C VAL A 62 6.46 -4.14 13.94
N TRP A 63 6.47 -2.89 13.45
CA TRP A 63 6.98 -1.76 14.21
C TRP A 63 6.17 -1.49 15.49
N HIS A 64 4.84 -1.52 15.41
CA HIS A 64 3.95 -1.38 16.57
C HIS A 64 4.22 -2.47 17.61
N ASP A 65 4.27 -3.73 17.18
CA ASP A 65 4.44 -4.88 18.08
C ASP A 65 5.82 -4.84 18.76
N PHE A 66 6.85 -4.35 18.05
CA PHE A 66 8.17 -4.09 18.61
C PHE A 66 8.15 -3.02 19.70
N LEU A 67 7.57 -1.84 19.43
CA LEU A 67 7.48 -0.75 20.41
C LEU A 67 6.65 -1.17 21.64
N ARG A 68 5.52 -1.84 21.42
CA ARG A 68 4.67 -2.36 22.51
C ARG A 68 5.43 -3.35 23.39
N ARG A 69 6.24 -4.24 22.81
CA ARG A 69 7.07 -5.18 23.57
C ARG A 69 8.12 -4.43 24.39
N ALA A 70 8.82 -3.47 23.79
CA ALA A 70 9.80 -2.65 24.50
C ALA A 70 9.17 -1.92 25.71
N LEU A 71 8.00 -1.30 25.54
CA LEU A 71 7.25 -0.68 26.64
C LEU A 71 6.85 -1.69 27.73
N THR A 72 6.50 -2.92 27.35
CA THR A 72 6.14 -3.99 28.29
C THR A 72 7.36 -4.54 29.05
N ASP A 73 8.52 -4.56 28.42
CA ASP A 73 9.78 -4.92 29.06
C ASP A 73 10.19 -3.87 30.09
N LEU A 74 10.09 -2.60 29.73
CA LEU A 74 10.35 -1.47 30.61
C LEU A 74 9.40 -1.44 31.81
N GLU A 75 8.08 -1.62 31.61
CA GLU A 75 7.11 -1.72 32.71
C GLU A 75 7.41 -2.85 33.70
N ALA A 76 8.04 -3.93 33.23
CA ALA A 76 8.42 -5.05 34.08
C ALA A 76 9.81 -4.87 34.73
N GLY A 77 10.42 -3.68 34.62
CA GLY A 77 11.75 -3.38 35.14
C GLY A 77 12.87 -4.11 34.41
N ARG A 78 12.62 -4.66 33.21
CA ARG A 78 13.66 -5.31 32.42
C ARG A 78 14.51 -4.26 31.73
N ALA A 79 15.82 -4.36 31.88
CA ALA A 79 16.76 -3.52 31.16
C ALA A 79 16.66 -3.79 29.65
N LEU A 80 16.78 -2.72 28.88
CA LEU A 80 16.72 -2.76 27.42
C LEU A 80 18.05 -2.25 26.85
N ASP A 81 18.64 -2.98 25.90
CA ASP A 81 19.83 -2.52 25.18
C ASP A 81 19.40 -1.40 24.24
N ALA A 82 19.78 -0.16 24.59
CA ALA A 82 19.29 1.02 23.92
C ALA A 82 19.85 1.20 22.51
N GLU A 83 21.14 0.91 22.32
CA GLU A 83 21.78 1.01 21.00
C GLU A 83 21.11 0.05 20.03
N ARG A 84 20.93 -1.20 20.47
CA ARG A 84 20.21 -2.20 19.67
C ARG A 84 18.76 -1.82 19.42
N PHE A 85 18.07 -1.28 20.42
CA PHE A 85 16.68 -0.85 20.29
C PHE A 85 16.53 0.27 19.27
N LEU A 86 17.35 1.31 19.36
CA LEU A 86 17.30 2.46 18.45
C LEU A 86 17.60 2.03 17.01
N ALA A 87 18.64 1.21 16.81
CA ALA A 87 18.96 0.68 15.48
C ALA A 87 17.79 -0.13 14.89
N GLN A 88 17.13 -0.96 15.70
CA GLN A 88 15.96 -1.74 15.25
C GLN A 88 14.73 -0.85 15.00
N ALA A 89 14.47 0.13 15.86
CA ALA A 89 13.36 1.07 15.70
C ALA A 89 13.51 1.92 14.42
N ASP A 90 14.72 2.43 14.15
CA ASP A 90 15.01 3.20 12.95
C ASP A 90 14.86 2.33 11.68
N ALA A 91 15.36 1.10 11.69
CA ALA A 91 15.19 0.18 10.57
C ALA A 91 13.71 -0.15 10.28
N MET A 92 12.91 -0.38 11.33
CA MET A 92 11.47 -0.64 11.17
C MET A 92 10.70 0.60 10.70
N ARG A 93 11.06 1.80 11.18
CA ARG A 93 10.52 3.06 10.69
C ARG A 93 10.78 3.24 9.21
N ASP A 94 12.01 3.00 8.78
CA ASP A 94 12.43 3.23 7.41
C ASP A 94 11.76 2.21 6.46
N GLU A 95 11.60 0.95 6.87
CA GLU A 95 10.80 -0.04 6.12
C GLU A 95 9.31 0.34 6.06
N ALA A 96 8.71 0.79 7.17
CA ALA A 96 7.32 1.23 7.19
C ALA A 96 7.08 2.46 6.28
N ARG A 97 8.03 3.39 6.24
CA ARG A 97 8.00 4.54 5.32
C ARG A 97 8.13 4.10 3.88
N ALA A 98 9.14 3.30 3.55
CA ALA A 98 9.34 2.81 2.18
C ALA A 98 8.10 2.04 1.66
N ALA A 99 7.53 1.17 2.50
CA ALA A 99 6.30 0.45 2.14
C ALA A 99 5.07 1.35 1.99
N SER A 100 5.05 2.50 2.68
CA SER A 100 3.97 3.49 2.55
C SER A 100 4.16 4.40 1.33
N ASP A 101 5.40 4.74 0.99
CA ASP A 101 5.73 5.50 -0.21
C ASP A 101 5.38 4.72 -1.48
N ASP A 102 5.50 3.38 -1.47
CA ASP A 102 5.04 2.51 -2.55
C ASP A 102 3.53 2.71 -2.88
N LEU A 103 2.73 3.16 -1.91
CA LEU A 103 1.29 3.42 -2.07
C LEU A 103 0.99 4.72 -2.83
N LEU A 104 1.95 5.65 -2.89
CA LEU A 104 1.79 6.91 -3.63
C LEU A 104 1.52 6.66 -5.11
N GLY A 105 2.14 5.62 -5.67
CA GLY A 105 1.90 5.21 -7.06
C GLY A 105 0.47 4.71 -7.32
N GLY A 106 -0.33 4.48 -6.27
CA GLY A 106 -1.77 4.19 -6.35
C GLY A 106 -2.68 5.32 -5.86
N GLY A 107 -2.11 6.50 -5.55
CA GLY A 107 -2.86 7.67 -5.11
C GLY A 107 -3.14 7.76 -3.61
N LEU A 108 -2.66 6.81 -2.80
CA LEU A 108 -2.74 6.89 -1.35
C LEU A 108 -1.45 7.49 -0.78
N TRP A 109 -1.57 8.59 -0.04
CA TRP A 109 -0.47 9.18 0.70
C TRP A 109 -0.67 8.99 2.22
N ILE A 110 0.25 8.26 2.84
CA ILE A 110 0.40 8.22 4.29
C ILE A 110 1.55 9.17 4.65
N GLY A 111 1.20 10.32 5.18
CA GLY A 111 2.15 11.33 5.64
C GLY A 111 2.87 10.93 6.94
N SER A 112 3.92 11.70 7.25
CA SER A 112 4.71 11.50 8.47
C SER A 112 3.90 11.69 9.75
N GLN A 113 2.83 12.48 9.71
CA GLN A 113 1.96 12.76 10.85
C GLN A 113 1.18 11.52 11.31
N GLN A 114 0.80 10.62 10.39
CA GLN A 114 0.10 9.39 10.77
C GLN A 114 0.99 8.42 11.56
N PHE A 115 2.32 8.56 11.49
CA PHE A 115 3.29 7.83 12.32
C PHE A 115 3.62 8.55 13.64
N GLY A 116 2.90 9.62 13.99
CA GLY A 116 3.24 10.51 15.09
C GLY A 116 3.52 9.80 16.42
N ALA A 117 2.61 8.91 16.85
CA ALA A 117 2.77 8.16 18.10
C ALA A 117 4.00 7.23 18.09
N PHE A 118 4.29 6.59 16.95
CA PHE A 118 5.44 5.70 16.80
C PHE A 118 6.76 6.46 16.93
N VAL A 119 6.84 7.60 16.25
CA VAL A 119 8.00 8.50 16.32
C VAL A 119 8.14 9.06 17.73
N GLN A 120 7.06 9.55 18.32
CA GLN A 120 7.05 10.11 19.66
C GLN A 120 7.56 9.10 20.70
N VAL A 121 7.04 7.86 20.70
CA VAL A 121 7.51 6.82 21.62
C VAL A 121 8.99 6.50 21.40
N THR A 122 9.43 6.40 20.14
CA THR A 122 10.84 6.15 19.83
C THR A 122 11.74 7.28 20.33
N GLU A 123 11.35 8.54 20.12
CA GLU A 123 12.12 9.71 20.58
C GLU A 123 12.14 9.84 22.10
N VAL A 124 11.03 9.55 22.78
CA VAL A 124 11.02 9.57 24.25
C VAL A 124 11.95 8.50 24.82
N LEU A 125 11.91 7.28 24.27
CA LEU A 125 12.82 6.21 24.68
C LEU A 125 14.28 6.53 24.37
N ARG A 126 14.55 7.23 23.24
CA ARG A 126 15.88 7.75 22.91
C ARG A 126 16.38 8.77 23.91
N ASN A 127 15.55 9.76 24.24
CA ASN A 127 15.91 10.83 25.18
C ASN A 127 16.11 10.30 26.60
N HIS A 128 15.29 9.32 27.02
CA HIS A 128 15.44 8.64 28.30
C HIS A 128 16.78 7.90 28.39
N HIS A 129 17.21 7.23 27.32
CA HIS A 129 18.53 6.60 27.28
C HIS A 129 19.68 7.60 27.45
N ALA A 130 19.60 8.76 26.79
CA ALA A 130 20.67 9.75 26.85
C ALA A 130 20.86 10.36 28.25
N GLY A 131 19.82 10.33 29.11
CA GLY A 131 19.87 10.84 30.48
C GLY A 131 20.34 9.84 31.53
N HIS A 132 20.10 8.54 31.32
CA HIS A 132 20.15 7.50 32.38
C HIS A 132 21.11 6.35 32.09
N ALA A 133 22.11 6.61 31.26
CA ALA A 133 23.20 5.67 31.04
C ALA A 133 23.83 5.22 32.37
N ASP A 134 23.74 3.92 32.66
CA ASP A 134 24.53 3.19 33.67
C ASP A 134 26.04 3.55 33.55
N ALA A 135 26.85 3.26 34.58
CA ALA A 135 28.31 3.37 34.56
C ALA A 135 28.95 2.72 33.31
N ASP A 136 28.30 1.69 32.75
CA ASP A 136 28.71 1.01 31.50
C ASP A 136 28.08 1.58 30.21
N GLY A 137 27.18 2.56 30.33
CA GLY A 137 26.66 3.36 29.22
C GLY A 137 25.63 2.69 28.29
N ARG A 138 25.13 1.49 28.64
CA ARG A 138 24.42 0.62 27.69
C ARG A 138 23.00 0.20 28.08
N ALA A 139 22.63 0.25 29.35
CA ALA A 139 21.33 -0.23 29.82
C ALA A 139 20.34 0.93 30.03
N LEU A 140 19.17 0.85 29.37
CA LEU A 140 18.00 1.64 29.74
C LEU A 140 17.45 1.08 31.06
N LEU A 141 17.58 1.86 32.14
CA LEU A 141 16.86 1.61 33.39
C LEU A 141 15.66 2.55 33.47
N VAL A 142 14.52 1.96 33.80
CA VAL A 142 13.31 2.72 34.11
C VAL A 142 13.52 3.32 35.49
N GLU A 143 13.64 4.64 35.55
CA GLU A 143 13.46 5.36 36.81
C GLU A 143 12.07 5.00 37.35
N ASP A 144 11.91 4.84 38.67
CA ASP A 144 10.61 4.59 39.31
C ASP A 144 9.49 5.56 38.85
N ASP A 145 9.89 6.71 38.28
CA ASP A 145 9.04 7.81 37.83
C ASP A 145 8.57 7.74 36.36
N LEU A 146 9.09 6.83 35.53
CA LEU A 146 8.47 6.46 34.22
C LEU A 146 7.21 5.59 34.43
N GLY A 147 6.54 5.80 35.57
CA GLY A 147 5.56 4.92 36.18
C GLY A 147 4.49 4.44 35.20
N GLY A 148 3.91 3.28 35.51
CA GLY A 148 3.00 2.55 34.64
C GLY A 148 1.90 3.39 33.96
N ARG A 149 1.49 4.53 34.54
CA ARG A 149 0.53 5.46 33.89
C ARG A 149 1.06 6.10 32.59
N VAL A 150 2.33 6.47 32.51
CA VAL A 150 2.91 7.10 31.32
C VAL A 150 3.08 6.06 30.21
N ALA A 151 3.64 4.90 30.54
CA ALA A 151 3.77 3.78 29.61
C ALA A 151 2.41 3.28 29.09
N LEU A 152 1.37 3.27 29.94
CA LEU A 152 0.00 2.95 29.53
C LEU A 152 -0.54 3.96 28.52
N GLY A 153 -0.35 5.27 28.76
CA GLY A 153 -0.75 6.32 27.82
C GLY A 153 -0.09 6.15 26.45
N TRP A 154 1.20 5.85 26.41
CA TRP A 154 1.90 5.58 25.15
C TRP A 154 1.43 4.32 24.44
N LYS A 155 1.08 3.26 25.17
CA LYS A 155 0.47 2.07 24.58
C LYS A 155 -0.87 2.38 23.94
N ASP A 156 -1.69 3.20 24.58
CA ASP A 156 -2.96 3.65 24.04
C ASP A 156 -2.76 4.53 22.79
N ASP A 157 -1.81 5.47 22.81
CA ASP A 157 -1.47 6.30 21.66
C ASP A 157 -0.97 5.47 20.47
N LEU A 158 -0.11 4.48 20.70
CA LEU A 158 0.36 3.54 19.68
C LEU A 158 -0.79 2.72 19.11
N TYR A 159 -1.69 2.24 19.96
CA TYR A 159 -2.85 1.47 19.53
C TYR A 159 -3.79 2.31 18.66
N ASN A 160 -4.11 3.53 19.10
CA ASN A 160 -4.99 4.46 18.38
C ASN A 160 -4.38 4.88 17.04
N SER A 161 -3.08 5.20 17.00
CA SER A 161 -2.37 5.54 15.76
C SER A 161 -2.36 4.38 14.78
N ARG A 162 -2.09 3.15 15.25
CA ARG A 162 -2.18 1.95 14.39
C ARG A 162 -3.61 1.70 13.91
N ALA A 163 -4.61 1.89 14.76
CA ALA A 163 -6.01 1.68 14.40
C ALA A 163 -6.43 2.65 13.28
N GLY A 164 -6.10 3.94 13.42
CA GLY A 164 -6.36 4.95 12.38
C GLY A 164 -5.65 4.65 11.06
N LEU A 165 -4.37 4.30 11.10
CA LEU A 165 -3.62 3.86 9.91
C LEU A 165 -4.28 2.64 9.22
N ASN A 166 -4.73 1.68 10.03
CA ASN A 166 -5.38 0.48 9.50
C ASN A 166 -6.76 0.79 8.88
N GLU A 167 -7.50 1.75 9.44
CA GLU A 167 -8.75 2.24 8.87
C GLU A 167 -8.51 2.91 7.51
N GLU A 168 -7.56 3.85 7.42
CA GLU A 168 -7.19 4.51 6.15
C GLU A 168 -6.82 3.48 5.06
N LEU A 169 -6.01 2.47 5.42
CA LEU A 169 -5.60 1.41 4.51
C LEU A 169 -6.76 0.51 4.08
N LEU A 170 -7.76 0.28 4.95
CA LEU A 170 -8.96 -0.49 4.61
C LEU A 170 -9.88 0.30 3.69
N THR A 171 -10.10 1.58 3.96
CA THR A 171 -10.87 2.49 3.09
C THR A 171 -10.26 2.55 1.69
N TYR A 172 -8.93 2.60 1.58
CA TYR A 172 -8.25 2.55 0.29
C TYR A 172 -8.44 1.20 -0.43
N VAL A 173 -8.41 0.08 0.28
CA VAL A 173 -8.70 -1.25 -0.30
C VAL A 173 -10.14 -1.34 -0.81
N GLU A 174 -11.09 -0.75 -0.10
CA GLU A 174 -12.48 -0.63 -0.56
C GLU A 174 -12.58 0.21 -1.83
N HIS A 175 -11.89 1.36 -1.86
CA HIS A 175 -11.82 2.21 -3.05
C HIS A 175 -11.25 1.49 -4.29
N LEU A 176 -10.21 0.66 -4.10
CA LEU A 176 -9.62 -0.16 -5.17
C LEU A 176 -10.55 -1.25 -5.71
N ARG A 177 -11.58 -1.67 -4.95
CA ARG A 177 -12.58 -2.62 -5.42
C ARG A 177 -13.63 -1.97 -6.32
N ASP A 178 -13.96 -0.71 -6.00
CA ASP A 178 -15.03 0.02 -6.68
C ASP A 178 -14.53 0.85 -7.88
N THR A 179 -13.23 1.13 -7.95
CA THR A 179 -12.64 2.01 -8.98
C THR A 179 -11.53 1.29 -9.74
N PRO A 180 -11.59 1.19 -11.09
CA PRO A 180 -10.48 0.65 -11.87
C PRO A 180 -9.24 1.53 -11.67
N VAL A 181 -8.09 0.89 -11.41
CA VAL A 181 -6.83 1.59 -11.20
C VAL A 181 -6.37 2.18 -12.53
N GLU A 182 -6.44 3.50 -12.68
CA GLU A 182 -5.71 4.17 -13.76
C GLU A 182 -4.21 4.02 -13.48
N VAL A 183 -3.57 3.13 -14.23
CA VAL A 183 -2.12 3.05 -14.25
C VAL A 183 -1.61 4.34 -14.87
N ILE A 184 -1.13 5.26 -14.04
CA ILE A 184 -0.35 6.41 -14.52
C ILE A 184 0.93 5.82 -15.10
N ASP A 185 0.96 5.73 -16.43
CA ASP A 185 2.13 5.27 -17.17
C ASP A 185 3.26 6.29 -17.03
N THR A 186 4.03 6.16 -15.96
CA THR A 186 5.23 6.96 -15.71
C THR A 186 6.37 6.61 -16.69
N GLY A 187 6.15 5.67 -17.61
CA GLY A 187 7.12 5.20 -18.60
C GLY A 187 7.18 5.98 -19.91
N THR A 188 6.34 7.00 -20.15
CA THR A 188 6.44 7.76 -21.41
C THR A 188 7.61 8.76 -21.34
N PRO A 189 8.69 8.60 -22.16
CA PRO A 189 9.77 9.57 -22.17
C PRO A 189 9.25 10.93 -22.66
N VAL A 190 9.38 11.95 -21.81
CA VAL A 190 9.12 13.34 -22.16
C VAL A 190 10.02 13.70 -23.33
N ARG A 191 9.45 13.82 -24.54
CA ARG A 191 10.18 14.30 -25.72
C ARG A 191 10.74 15.69 -25.38
N PRO A 192 12.06 15.92 -25.48
CA PRO A 192 12.61 17.24 -25.29
C PRO A 192 12.05 18.17 -26.36
N ARG A 193 11.40 19.24 -25.90
CA ARG A 193 10.87 20.31 -26.74
C ARG A 193 12.07 20.98 -27.40
N ARG A 194 12.26 20.74 -28.71
CA ARG A 194 13.29 21.45 -29.48
C ARG A 194 12.94 22.95 -29.48
N SER A 195 13.78 23.73 -28.81
CA SER A 195 13.90 25.18 -28.97
C SER A 195 14.70 25.50 -30.22
#